data_AF-A0A9W5RYP3-F1
#
_entry.id   AF-A0A9W5RYP3-F1
#
_cell.length_a   1.000
_cell.length_b   1.000
_cell.length_c   1.000
_cell.angle_alpha   90.00
_cell.angle_beta   90.00
_cell.angle_gamma   90.00
#
_symmetry.space_group_name_H-M   'P 1'
#
loop_
_entity.id
_entity.type
_entity.pdbx_description
1 polymer ?
#
loop_
_entity_poly.entity_id
_entity_poly.type
_entity_poly.pdbx_seq_one_letter_code
_entity_poly.pdbx_strand_id
1 'polypeptide(L)'
;MKIVGTFLKRLYDSIRREPFRRKIIIAPSYIEGQSWLMRICRELGPVMNVEVQTVQSFVRSQVQFSLYQQGLTLIGEQRSFWIIHHVMEQMASKPDSYIAVNQVKPGIAMHVHQAIMDLRRAGVRAGELRDDPFMSQQKGS
;
A
#
# COMPACT_ATOMS: atom_id res chain seq x y z
N MET A 1 -27.32 -7.52 11.84
CA MET A 1 -25.92 -7.08 12.07
C MET A 1 -25.93 -5.67 12.70
N LYS A 2 -25.85 -5.55 14.04
CA LYS A 2 -25.95 -4.28 14.82
C LYS A 2 -24.58 -3.60 15.09
N ILE A 3 -23.55 -3.90 14.30
CA ILE A 3 -22.16 -3.52 14.57
C ILE A 3 -21.89 -2.03 14.27
N VAL A 4 -22.65 -1.43 13.35
CA VAL A 4 -22.41 -0.06 12.86
C VAL A 4 -22.69 1.01 13.93
N GLY A 5 -23.68 0.78 14.79
CA GLY A 5 -24.05 1.73 15.86
C GLY A 5 -23.03 1.81 17.00
N THR A 6 -22.31 0.72 17.27
CA THR A 6 -21.30 0.69 18.35
C THR A 6 -19.95 1.22 17.90
N PHE A 7 -19.52 0.95 16.67
CA PHE A 7 -18.25 1.47 16.14
C PHE A 7 -18.23 3.00 16.05
N LEU A 8 -19.22 3.60 15.38
CA LEU A 8 -19.25 5.06 15.19
C LEU A 8 -19.39 5.80 16.52
N LYS A 9 -20.15 5.25 17.48
CA LYS A 9 -20.26 5.81 18.82
C LYS A 9 -18.94 5.76 19.58
N ARG A 10 -18.22 4.63 19.54
CA ARG A 10 -16.88 4.51 20.16
C ARG A 10 -15.85 5.43 19.51
N LEU A 11 -15.91 5.57 18.19
CA LEU A 11 -15.05 6.49 17.45
C LEU A 11 -15.33 7.94 17.85
N TYR A 12 -16.60 8.34 17.89
CA TYR A 12 -17.03 9.66 18.38
C TYR A 12 -16.59 9.92 19.82
N ASP A 13 -16.80 8.94 20.71
CA ASP A 13 -16.37 9.00 22.11
C ASP A 13 -14.85 9.20 22.26
N SER A 14 -14.07 8.60 21.36
CA SER A 14 -12.62 8.77 21.35
C SER A 14 -12.21 10.15 20.83
N ILE A 15 -12.88 10.65 19.79
CA ILE A 15 -12.64 11.98 19.21
C ILE A 15 -12.93 13.09 20.22
N ARG A 16 -14.03 12.99 20.97
CA ARG A 16 -14.49 14.05 21.88
C ARG A 16 -13.69 14.18 23.18
N ARG A 17 -12.87 13.19 23.52
CA ARG A 17 -12.03 13.25 24.73
C ARG A 17 -11.02 14.40 24.72
N GLU A 18 -10.50 14.76 23.54
CA GLU A 18 -9.47 15.79 23.40
C GLU A 18 -9.77 16.75 22.24
N PRO A 19 -10.85 17.56 22.29
CA PRO A 19 -11.40 18.28 21.13
C PRO A 19 -10.39 19.18 20.39
N PHE A 20 -9.43 19.76 21.11
CA PHE A 20 -8.42 20.68 20.55
C PHE A 20 -7.17 19.98 20.02
N ARG A 21 -7.00 18.68 20.27
CA ARG A 21 -5.88 17.92 19.75
C ARG A 21 -6.20 17.39 18.36
N ARG A 22 -5.23 17.50 17.45
CA ARG A 22 -5.28 16.84 16.15
C ARG A 22 -5.35 15.33 16.33
N LYS A 23 -6.35 14.68 15.73
CA LYS A 23 -6.47 13.22 15.63
C LYS A 23 -6.47 12.79 14.17
N ILE A 24 -5.90 11.61 13.94
CA ILE A 24 -5.85 10.99 12.63
C ILE A 24 -6.63 9.68 12.71
N ILE A 25 -7.65 9.55 11.87
CA ILE A 25 -8.36 8.29 11.65
C ILE A 25 -7.64 7.55 10.55
N ILE A 26 -7.11 6.37 10.87
CA ILE A 26 -6.60 5.44 9.87
C ILE A 26 -7.76 4.59 9.35
N ALA A 27 -8.11 4.79 8.09
CA ALA A 27 -9.19 4.08 7.41
C ALA A 27 -8.65 3.24 6.23
N PRO A 28 -9.37 2.18 5.80
CA PRO A 28 -8.96 1.38 4.63
C PRO A 28 -8.92 2.23 3.35
N SER A 29 -9.86 3.16 3.21
CA SER A 29 -9.85 4.17 2.15
C SER A 29 -10.25 5.54 2.68
N TYR A 30 -9.86 6.59 1.95
CA TYR A 30 -10.30 7.95 2.23
C TYR A 30 -11.83 8.07 2.22
N ILE A 31 -12.49 7.44 1.23
CA ILE A 31 -13.94 7.50 1.07
C ILE A 31 -14.66 6.89 2.29
N GLU A 32 -14.20 5.72 2.75
CA GLU A 32 -14.78 5.07 3.92
C GLU A 32 -14.63 5.92 5.19
N GLY A 33 -13.43 6.42 5.45
CA GLY A 33 -13.19 7.25 6.64
C GLY A 33 -14.00 8.56 6.61
N GLN A 34 -14.11 9.19 5.44
CA GLN A 34 -14.95 10.39 5.27
C GLN A 34 -16.43 10.07 5.47
N SER A 35 -16.90 8.92 4.96
CA SER A 35 -18.26 8.44 5.19
C SER A 35 -18.55 8.24 6.69
N TRP A 36 -17.59 7.72 7.47
CA TRP A 36 -17.73 7.61 8.92
C TRP A 36 -17.88 8.98 9.59
N LEU A 37 -17.03 9.95 9.25
CA LEU A 37 -17.09 11.30 9.80
C LEU A 37 -18.41 11.99 9.47
N MET A 38 -18.86 11.91 8.22
CA MET A 38 -20.13 12.49 7.79
C MET A 38 -21.31 11.91 8.57
N ARG A 39 -21.32 10.60 8.81
CA ARG A 39 -22.35 9.94 9.62
C ARG A 39 -22.29 10.36 11.08
N ILE A 40 -21.10 10.47 11.66
CA ILE A 40 -20.91 10.94 13.04
C ILE A 40 -21.44 12.38 13.18
N CYS A 41 -21.06 13.29 12.27
CA CYS A 41 -21.55 14.67 12.27
C CYS A 41 -23.08 14.75 12.20
N ARG A 42 -23.69 13.90 11.39
CA ARG A 42 -25.15 13.87 11.20
C ARG A 42 -25.90 13.27 12.40
N GLU A 43 -25.36 12.20 13.00
CA GLU A 43 -26.09 11.35 13.96
C GLU A 43 -25.70 11.58 15.42
N LEU A 44 -24.48 12.05 15.70
CA LEU A 44 -23.92 12.12 17.06
C LEU A 44 -23.47 13.53 17.45
N GLY A 45 -23.02 14.34 16.50
CA GLY A 45 -22.63 15.73 16.72
C GLY A 45 -21.29 16.10 16.07
N PRO A 46 -20.87 17.37 16.22
CA PRO A 46 -19.70 17.89 15.54
C PRO A 46 -18.40 17.20 16.00
N VAL A 47 -17.45 17.08 15.09
CA VAL A 47 -16.09 16.63 15.33
C VAL A 47 -15.11 17.73 14.97
N MET A 48 -14.05 17.90 15.77
CA MET A 48 -13.04 18.95 15.56
C MET A 48 -11.64 18.36 15.54
N ASN A 49 -10.78 18.96 14.72
CA ASN A 49 -9.37 18.60 14.56
C ASN A 49 -9.18 17.12 14.23
N VAL A 50 -10.02 16.56 13.35
CA VAL A 50 -9.92 15.18 12.88
C VAL A 50 -9.68 15.15 11.39
N GLU A 51 -8.72 14.36 10.97
CA GLU A 51 -8.45 14.06 9.56
C GLU A 51 -8.49 12.56 9.30
N VAL A 52 -8.79 12.19 8.06
CA VAL A 52 -8.78 10.80 7.60
C VAL A 52 -7.51 10.58 6.79
N GLN A 53 -6.80 9.50 7.09
CA GLN A 53 -5.67 9.03 6.33
C GLN A 53 -5.76 7.52 6.11
N THR A 54 -5.06 7.01 5.11
CA THR A 54 -4.79 5.57 4.98
C THR A 54 -3.43 5.28 5.61
N VAL A 55 -3.12 4.01 5.86
CA VAL A 55 -1.78 3.61 6.34
C VAL A 55 -0.70 4.16 5.41
N GLN A 56 -0.90 4.04 4.09
CA GLN A 56 0.06 4.50 3.10
C GLN A 56 0.25 6.02 3.10
N SER A 57 -0.83 6.80 3.18
CA SER A 57 -0.70 8.26 3.20
C SER A 57 -0.13 8.78 4.52
N PHE A 58 -0.43 8.11 5.63
CA PHE A 58 0.19 8.38 6.93
C PHE A 58 1.68 8.16 6.89
N VAL A 59 2.13 6.96 6.49
CA VAL A 59 3.57 6.68 6.37
C VAL A 59 4.23 7.67 5.41
N ARG A 60 3.63 7.94 4.25
CA ARG A 60 4.15 8.91 3.28
C ARG A 60 4.36 10.29 3.91
N SER A 61 3.40 10.78 4.69
CA SER A 61 3.51 12.09 5.36
C SER A 61 4.69 12.16 6.35
N GLN A 62 5.06 11.03 6.97
CA GLN A 62 6.16 10.96 7.93
C GLN A 62 7.53 10.87 7.24
N VAL A 63 7.61 10.17 6.10
CA VAL A 63 8.89 9.89 5.44
C VAL A 63 9.24 10.86 4.31
N GLN A 64 8.28 11.63 3.80
CA GLN A 64 8.47 12.47 2.61
C GLN A 64 9.63 13.46 2.73
N PHE A 65 9.79 14.09 3.90
CA PHE A 65 10.88 15.03 4.13
C PHE A 65 12.25 14.34 4.15
N SER A 66 12.34 13.19 4.82
CA SER A 66 13.58 12.39 4.87
C SER A 66 13.97 11.87 3.48
N LEU A 67 13.00 11.42 2.69
CA LEU A 67 13.24 11.02 1.30
C LEU A 67 13.76 12.18 0.46
N TYR A 68 13.18 13.38 0.62
CA TYR A 68 13.64 14.58 -0.08
C TYR A 68 15.09 14.92 0.27
N GLN A 69 15.47 14.87 1.56
CA GLN A 69 16.86 15.11 1.98
C GLN A 69 17.86 14.11 1.39
N GLN A 70 17.41 12.88 1.12
CA GLN A 70 18.22 11.83 0.49
C GLN A 70 18.20 11.89 -1.04
N GLY A 71 17.50 12.85 -1.65
CA GLY A 71 17.31 12.90 -3.11
C GLY A 71 16.45 11.74 -3.65
N LEU A 72 15.69 11.06 -2.79
CA LEU A 72 14.85 9.92 -3.14
C LEU A 72 13.41 10.33 -3.39
N THR A 73 12.75 9.65 -4.32
CA THR A 73 11.33 9.82 -4.61
C THR A 73 10.57 8.51 -4.43
N LEU A 74 9.45 8.55 -3.72
CA LEU A 74 8.57 7.39 -3.58
C LEU A 74 7.90 7.10 -4.93
N ILE A 75 8.04 5.86 -5.40
CA ILE A 75 7.45 5.40 -6.66
C ILE A 75 6.01 4.95 -6.40
N GLY A 76 5.07 5.47 -7.20
CA GLY A 76 3.67 5.05 -7.16
C GLY A 76 3.44 3.69 -7.83
N GLU A 77 2.32 3.06 -7.53
CA GLU A 77 1.99 1.69 -7.96
C GLU A 77 2.07 1.52 -9.48
N GLN A 78 1.44 2.41 -10.26
CA GLN A 78 1.50 2.37 -11.73
C GLN A 78 2.92 2.47 -12.27
N ARG A 79 3.76 3.32 -11.69
CA ARG A 79 5.17 3.44 -12.12
C ARG A 79 5.96 2.20 -11.75
N SER A 80 5.71 1.61 -10.59
CA SER A 80 6.37 0.37 -10.17
C SER A 80 6.02 -0.81 -11.08
N PHE A 81 4.79 -0.87 -11.60
CA PHE A 81 4.40 -1.85 -12.62
C PHE A 81 5.26 -1.74 -13.88
N TRP A 82 5.39 -0.53 -14.44
CA TRP A 82 6.18 -0.31 -15.66
C TRP A 82 7.67 -0.60 -15.46
N ILE A 83 8.21 -0.28 -14.28
CA ILE A 83 9.60 -0.65 -13.94
C ILE A 83 9.77 -2.17 -13.95
N ILE A 84 8.85 -2.91 -13.32
CA ILE A 84 8.93 -4.37 -13.28
C ILE A 84 8.74 -4.96 -14.67
N HIS A 85 7.78 -4.46 -15.46
CA HIS A 85 7.60 -4.86 -16.85
C HIS A 85 8.89 -4.71 -17.66
N HIS A 86 9.53 -3.54 -17.56
CA HIS A 86 10.77 -3.28 -18.27
C HIS A 86 11.92 -4.19 -17.81
N VAL A 87 12.05 -4.44 -16.50
CA VAL A 87 13.03 -5.41 -15.98
C VAL A 87 12.77 -6.81 -16.53
N MET A 88 11.51 -7.23 -16.64
CA MET A 88 11.17 -8.53 -17.22
C MET A 88 11.52 -8.62 -18.71
N GLU A 89 11.29 -7.57 -19.50
CA GLU A 89 11.71 -7.52 -20.92
C GLU A 89 13.23 -7.62 -21.07
N GLN A 90 13.98 -6.92 -20.22
CA GLN A 90 15.43 -6.99 -20.20
C GLN A 90 15.93 -8.39 -19.82
N MET A 91 15.32 -9.02 -18.83
CA MET A 91 15.66 -10.39 -18.43
C MET A 91 15.35 -11.39 -19.54
N ALA A 92 14.19 -11.25 -20.19
CA ALA A 92 13.77 -12.14 -21.27
C ALA A 92 14.62 -12.04 -22.55
N SER A 93 15.32 -10.91 -22.72
CA SER A 93 16.23 -10.67 -23.83
C SER A 93 17.61 -11.32 -23.65
N LYS A 94 17.91 -11.86 -22.46
CA LYS A 94 19.19 -12.56 -22.20
C LYS A 94 19.16 -13.97 -22.79
N PRO A 95 20.30 -14.46 -23.34
CA PRO A 95 20.47 -15.87 -23.67
C PRO A 95 20.20 -16.74 -22.44
N ASP A 96 19.57 -17.90 -22.63
CA ASP A 96 19.23 -18.87 -21.57
C ASP A 96 18.27 -18.34 -20.48
N SER A 97 17.53 -17.25 -20.75
CA SER A 97 16.47 -16.79 -19.87
C SER A 97 15.35 -17.83 -19.74
N TYR A 98 14.86 -18.01 -18.50
CA TYR A 98 13.70 -18.85 -18.21
C TYR A 98 12.42 -18.38 -18.93
N ILE A 99 12.30 -17.07 -19.17
CA ILE A 99 11.15 -16.44 -19.84
C ILE A 99 11.61 -15.93 -21.21
N ALA A 100 10.90 -16.31 -22.27
CA ALA A 100 11.13 -15.76 -23.60
C ALA A 100 10.46 -14.38 -23.77
N VAL A 101 11.01 -13.51 -24.63
CA VAL A 101 10.49 -12.14 -24.84
C VAL A 101 9.00 -12.14 -25.20
N ASN A 102 8.55 -13.07 -26.04
CA ASN A 102 7.14 -13.20 -26.46
C ASN A 102 6.19 -13.65 -25.33
N GLN A 103 6.72 -14.09 -24.19
CA GLN A 103 5.98 -14.47 -23.00
C GLN A 103 5.83 -13.32 -21.99
N VAL A 104 6.55 -12.20 -22.15
CA VAL A 104 6.42 -11.01 -21.29
C VAL A 104 5.18 -10.21 -21.72
N LYS A 105 4.01 -10.77 -21.46
CA LYS A 105 2.72 -10.09 -21.68
C LYS A 105 2.37 -9.24 -20.46
N PRO A 106 1.65 -8.10 -20.62
CA PRO A 106 1.25 -7.25 -19.51
C PRO A 106 0.55 -7.98 -18.35
N GLY A 107 -0.26 -9.00 -18.65
CA GLY A 107 -0.91 -9.82 -17.63
C GLY A 107 0.08 -10.63 -16.77
N ILE A 108 1.11 -11.21 -17.39
CA ILE A 108 2.16 -11.95 -16.66
C ILE A 108 2.98 -10.97 -15.82
N ALA A 109 3.37 -9.82 -16.39
CA ALA A 109 4.05 -8.77 -15.65
C ALA A 109 3.23 -8.25 -14.47
N MET A 110 1.91 -8.18 -14.60
CA MET A 110 1.02 -7.77 -13.51
C MET A 110 1.01 -8.78 -12.37
N HIS A 111 1.00 -10.08 -12.67
CA HIS A 111 1.10 -11.12 -11.63
C HIS A 111 2.45 -11.10 -10.92
N VAL A 112 3.55 -10.90 -11.65
CA VAL A 112 4.89 -10.75 -11.05
C VAL A 112 4.96 -9.49 -10.18
N HIS A 113 4.44 -8.36 -10.67
CA HIS A 113 4.36 -7.12 -9.90
C HIS A 113 3.57 -7.32 -8.60
N GLN A 114 2.40 -7.95 -8.67
CA GLN A 114 1.60 -8.24 -7.50
C GLN A 114 2.34 -9.14 -6.50
N ALA A 115 2.98 -10.22 -6.96
CA ALA A 115 3.75 -11.12 -6.10
C ALA A 115 4.89 -10.39 -5.37
N ILE A 116 5.64 -9.52 -6.07
CA ILE A 116 6.68 -8.68 -5.47
C ILE A 116 6.08 -7.72 -4.43
N MET A 117 4.94 -7.09 -4.74
CA MET A 117 4.26 -6.21 -3.81
C MET A 117 3.77 -6.94 -2.55
N ASP A 118 3.31 -8.18 -2.69
CA ASP A 118 2.85 -9.00 -1.56
C ASP A 118 4.01 -9.42 -0.66
N LEU A 119 5.14 -9.83 -1.24
CA LEU A 119 6.38 -10.09 -0.50
C LEU A 119 6.84 -8.84 0.28
N ARG A 120 6.82 -7.67 -0.37
CA ARG A 120 7.17 -6.40 0.30
C ARG A 120 6.22 -6.03 1.42
N ARG A 121 4.91 -6.26 1.25
CA ARG A 121 3.90 -6.04 2.29
C ARG A 121 4.07 -6.99 3.47
N ALA A 122 4.56 -8.21 3.22
CA ALA A 122 4.93 -9.17 4.25
C ALA A 122 6.28 -8.86 4.93
N GLY A 123 6.99 -7.82 4.47
CA GLY A 123 8.29 -7.41 5.01
C GLY A 123 9.47 -8.25 4.51
N VAL A 124 9.26 -9.12 3.51
CA VAL A 124 10.29 -9.98 2.94
C VAL A 124 11.21 -9.15 2.05
N ARG A 125 12.51 -9.20 2.35
CA ARG A 125 13.58 -8.54 1.58
C ARG A 125 14.07 -9.47 0.46
N ALA A 126 14.63 -8.88 -0.60
CA ALA A 126 15.16 -9.65 -1.72
C ALA A 126 16.22 -10.70 -1.29
N GLY A 127 17.12 -10.34 -0.36
CA GLY A 127 18.13 -11.26 0.16
C GLY A 127 17.60 -12.34 1.12
N GLU A 128 16.31 -12.32 1.47
CA GLU A 128 15.65 -13.34 2.30
C GLU A 128 14.92 -14.37 1.44
N LEU A 129 14.87 -14.17 0.12
CA LEU A 129 14.32 -15.14 -0.81
C LEU A 129 15.26 -16.34 -0.87
N ARG A 130 14.70 -17.51 -0.58
CA ARG A 130 15.40 -18.80 -0.71
C ARG A 130 15.10 -19.40 -2.08
N ASP A 131 16.05 -20.12 -2.65
CA ASP A 131 15.87 -20.80 -3.94
C ASP A 131 15.03 -22.09 -3.82
N ASP A 132 14.99 -22.69 -2.63
CA ASP A 132 14.30 -23.96 -2.34
C ASP A 132 12.80 -24.04 -2.72
N PRO A 133 11.97 -22.98 -2.59
CA PRO A 133 10.56 -23.03 -2.97
C PRO A 133 10.35 -22.95 -4.49
N PHE A 134 11.37 -22.63 -5.27
CA PHE A 134 11.24 -22.49 -6.72
C PHE A 134 11.36 -23.85 -7.40
N MET A 135 10.34 -24.19 -8.21
CA MET A 135 10.31 -25.42 -9.03
C MET A 135 11.47 -25.53 -10.05
N SER A 136 12.21 -24.43 -10.29
CA SER A 136 13.42 -24.38 -11.11
C SER A 136 14.35 -23.31 -10.55
N GLN A 137 15.65 -23.60 -10.43
CA GLN A 137 16.67 -22.64 -9.96
C GLN A 137 16.70 -21.37 -10.83
N GLN A 138 16.38 -21.49 -12.12
CA GLN A 138 16.32 -20.34 -13.06
C GLN A 138 15.16 -19.37 -12.77
N LYS A 139 14.23 -19.69 -11.87
CA LYS A 139 13.18 -18.75 -11.43
C LYS A 139 13.62 -17.85 -10.28
N GLY A 140 14.65 -18.25 -9.53
CA GLY A 140 15.19 -17.51 -8.38
C GLY A 140 16.39 -16.62 -8.72
N SER A 141 16.98 -16.79 -9.91
CA SER A 141 18.16 -16.07 -10.41
C SER A 141 17.81 -15.03 -11.49
#